data_AF-A0A2U1LMD1-F1
#
_entry.id   AF-A0A2U1LMD1-F1
#
_cell.length_a   1.000
_cell.length_b   1.000
_cell.length_c   1.000
_cell.angle_alpha   90.00
_cell.angle_beta   90.00
_cell.angle_gamma   90.00
#
_symmetry.space_group_name_H-M   'P 1'
#
loop_
_entity.id
_entity.type
_entity.pdbx_description
1 polymer ?
#
loop_
_entity_poly.entity_id
_entity_poly.type
_entity_poly.pdbx_seq_one_letter_code
_entity_poly.pdbx_strand_id
1 'polypeptide(L)' 'MSGPFPGQLLTAVGIDANNEIYPVAYAVVDELNKATWCWFLKLVGEDLGKA' A
#
# COMPACT_ATOMS: atom_id res chain seq x y z
N MET A 1 -12.58 13.59 -6.25
CA MET A 1 -12.95 12.35 -6.98
C MET A 1 -13.60 11.44 -5.98
N SER A 2 -14.92 11.28 -6.02
CA SER A 2 -15.66 10.34 -5.18
C SER A 2 -16.41 9.39 -6.10
N GLY A 3 -15.88 8.18 -6.25
CA GLY A 3 -16.58 7.07 -6.89
C GLY A 3 -17.64 6.48 -5.96
N PRO A 4 -18.49 5.56 -6.45
CA PRO A 4 -19.57 4.97 -5.67
C PRO A 4 -19.12 4.11 -4.48
N PHE A 5 -17.81 3.84 -4.36
CA PHE A 5 -17.21 3.07 -3.27
C PHE A 5 -16.43 4.01 -2.35
N PRO A 6 -16.87 4.23 -1.09
CA PRO A 6 -16.26 5.22 -0.19
C PRO A 6 -14.90 4.80 0.41
N GLY A 7 -14.21 3.82 -0.17
CA GLY A 7 -12.88 3.38 0.29
C GLY A 7 -11.75 4.14 -0.40
N GLN A 8 -10.65 4.32 0.32
CA GLN A 8 -9.39 4.85 -0.19
C GLN A 8 -8.39 3.70 -0.39
N LEU A 9 -7.68 3.69 -1.51
CA LEU A 9 -6.72 2.65 -1.86
C LEU A 9 -5.30 3.05 -1.45
N LEU A 10 -4.67 2.22 -0.62
CA LEU A 10 -3.23 2.23 -0.35
C LEU A 10 -2.56 1.20 -1.27
N THR A 11 -1.43 1.58 -1.87
CA THR A 11 -0.62 0.68 -2.69
C THR A 11 0.86 0.86 -2.37
N ALA A 12 1.56 -0.25 -2.19
CA ALA A 12 3.02 -0.30 -2.16
C ALA A 12 3.49 -0.86 -3.49
N VAL A 13 4.42 -0.16 -4.14
CA VAL A 13 5.00 -0.58 -5.42
C VAL A 13 6.51 -0.70 -5.29
N GLY A 14 7.07 -1.70 -5.97
CA GLY A 14 8.50 -1.85 -6.17
C GLY A 14 8.91 -1.29 -7.53
N ILE A 15 10.19 -0.93 -7.65
CA ILE A 15 10.83 -0.59 -8.92
C ILE A 15 11.94 -1.60 -9.15
N ASP A 16 11.94 -2.24 -10.31
CA ASP A 16 12.97 -3.22 -10.66
C ASP A 16 14.20 -2.58 -11.31
N ALA A 17 15.18 -3.41 -11.70
CA ALA A 17 16.40 -2.94 -12.36
C ALA A 17 16.18 -2.38 -13.78
N ASN A 18 15.01 -2.62 -14.38
CA ASN A 18 14.59 -2.08 -15.67
C ASN A 18 13.75 -0.80 -15.52
N ASN A 19 13.67 -0.23 -14.31
CA ASN A 19 12.83 0.93 -13.98
C ASN A 19 11.32 0.68 -14.15
N GLU A 20 10.88 -0.58 -14.10
CA GLU A 20 9.48 -0.94 -14.21
C GLU A 20 8.83 -1.00 -12.83
N ILE A 21 7.58 -0.54 -12.74
CA ILE A 21 6.81 -0.48 -11.49
C ILE A 21 5.97 -1.75 -11.35
N TYR A 22 6.08 -2.41 -10.20
CA TYR A 22 5.31 -3.61 -9.88
C TYR A 22 4.56 -3.46 -8.56
N PRO A 23 3.28 -3.84 -8.49
CA PRO A 23 2.53 -3.82 -7.23
C PRO A 23 3.05 -4.90 -6.27
N VAL A 24 3.34 -4.49 -5.03
CA VAL A 24 3.86 -5.37 -3.97
C VAL A 24 2.77 -5.68 -2.94
N ALA A 25 1.97 -4.69 -2.56
CA ALA A 25 0.84 -4.87 -1.65
C ALA A 25 -0.22 -3.80 -1.87
N TYR A 26 -1.48 -4.08 -1.50
CA TYR A 26 -2.56 -3.11 -1.53
C TYR A 26 -3.52 -3.31 -0.34
N ALA A 27 -4.21 -2.24 0.04
CA ALA A 27 -5.27 -2.26 1.05
C ALA A 27 -6.32 -1.19 0.76
N VAL A 28 -7.59 -1.51 1.02
CA VAL A 28 -8.69 -0.53 1.00
C VAL A 28 -8.96 -0.12 2.44
N VAL A 29 -8.96 1.18 2.70
CA VAL A 29 -9.19 1.76 4.03
C VAL A 29 -10.30 2.80 3.97
N ASP A 30 -11.02 2.96 5.08
CA ASP A 30 -12.09 3.96 5.17
C ASP A 30 -11.56 5.39 5.23
N GLU A 31 -10.34 5.58 5.77
CA GLU A 31 -9.66 6.88 5.85
C GLU A 31 -8.13 6.73 5.71
N LEU A 32 -7.52 7.61 4.92
CA LEU A 32 -6.09 7.83 4.82
C LEU A 32 -5.64 8.78 5.93
N ASN A 33 -5.15 8.21 7.03
CA ASN A 33 -4.58 8.94 8.14
C ASN A 33 -3.26 8.30 8.57
N LYS A 34 -2.53 8.94 9.49
CA LYS A 34 -1.23 8.43 9.93
C LYS A 34 -1.33 7.00 10.49
N ALA A 35 -2.41 6.66 11.19
CA ALA A 35 -2.58 5.33 11.76
C ALA A 35 -2.75 4.26 10.68
N THR A 36 -3.57 4.51 9.65
CA THR A 36 -3.75 3.55 8.55
C THR A 36 -2.49 3.39 7.71
N TRP A 37 -1.74 4.47 7.47
CA TRP A 37 -0.41 4.40 6.84
C TRP A 37 0.61 3.62 7.66
N CYS A 38 0.73 3.90 8.96
CA CYS A 38 1.66 3.19 9.84
C CYS A 38 1.34 1.70 9.94
N TRP A 39 0.06 1.34 10.04
CA TRP A 39 -0.39 -0.06 10.04
C TRP A 39 -0.02 -0.76 8.74
N PHE A 40 -0.32 -0.15 7.58
CA PHE A 40 -0.03 -0.73 6.27
C PHE A 40 1.47 -0.94 6.06
N LEU A 41 2.29 0.07 6.35
CA LEU A 41 3.74 -0.01 6.20
C LEU A 41 4.39 -1.01 7.16
N LYS A 42 3.84 -1.17 8.37
CA LYS A 42 4.29 -2.21 9.30
C LYS A 42 4.09 -3.60 8.72
N LEU A 43 2.92 -3.89 8.15
CA LEU A 43 2.64 -5.18 7.52
C LEU A 43 3.55 -5.44 6.32
N VAL A 44 3.73 -4.44 5.45
CA VAL A 44 4.65 -4.54 4.30
C VAL A 44 6.08 -4.83 4.78
N GLY A 45 6.56 -4.13 5.82
CA GLY A 45 7.89 -4.36 6.37
C GLY A 45 8.07 -5.73 7.03
N GLU A 46 7.06 -6.23 7.75
CA GLU A 46 7.07 -7.56 8.37
C GLU A 46 7.08 -8.71 7.37
N ASP A 47 6.47 -8.51 6.19
CA ASP A 47 6.41 -9.51 5.12
C ASP A 47 7.67 -9.49 4.24
N LEU A 48 8.13 -8.30 3.85
CA LEU A 48 9.35 -8.15 3.03
C LEU A 48 10.64 -8.40 3.82
N GLY A 49 10.65 -8.14 5.13
CA GLY A 49 11.83 -8.31 5.98
C GLY A 49 12.18 -9.75 6.36
N LYS A 50 11.43 -10.75 5.87
CA LYS A 50 11.68 -12.18 6.09
C LYS A 50 12.33 -12.89 4.88
N ALA A 51 12.71 -12.14 3.85
CA ALA A 51 13.44 -12.64 2.69
C ALA A 51 14.94 -12.78 2.94
#